data_AF-A0A098VPE3-F1
#
_entry.id   AF-A0A098VPE3-F1
#
_cell.length_a   1.000
_cell.length_b   1.000
_cell.length_c   1.000
_cell.angle_alpha   90.00
_cell.angle_beta   90.00
_cell.angle_gamma   90.00
#
_symmetry.space_group_name_H-M   'P 1'
#
loop_
_entity.id
_entity.type
_entity.pdbx_description
1 polymer ?
#
loop_
_entity_poly.entity_id
_entity_poly.type
_entity_poly.pdbx_seq_one_letter_code
_entity_poly.pdbx_strand_id
1 'polypeptide(L)'
;MFAGIGPFAIPAAKRGCTVYANDLNPVSIKYLTQNARQNKVEHAIKIFNLDAKEFVREAVNMLPRNIHFDHVVMNLPAFSLEFIPDLVSALRGKQSSHPNKPADDLPLAKKARECAPSSSTIIHCYLFARTGEDPLQMILDIIGPLQLSPPTSAHKVRTVSPSKSMYCVSFSLSH
;
A
#
# COMPACT_ATOMS: atom_id res chain seq x y z
N MET A 1 -0.33 -0.49 -4.74
CA MET A 1 -0.89 0.65 -5.50
C MET A 1 -0.59 0.57 -6.99
N PHE A 2 0.65 0.25 -7.39
CA PHE A 2 1.07 0.12 -8.80
C PHE A 2 1.61 -1.30 -9.02
N ALA A 3 0.73 -2.21 -9.39
CA ALA A 3 0.99 -3.63 -9.38
C ALA A 3 1.68 -4.11 -10.66
N GLY A 4 1.53 -3.40 -11.78
CA GLY A 4 1.93 -3.89 -13.11
C GLY A 4 1.37 -5.29 -13.34
N ILE A 5 2.24 -6.20 -13.74
CA ILE A 5 1.90 -7.62 -13.95
C ILE A 5 1.99 -8.47 -12.65
N GLY A 6 2.24 -7.85 -11.50
CA GLY A 6 2.23 -8.50 -10.19
C GLY A 6 3.55 -9.05 -9.62
N PRO A 7 4.73 -8.44 -9.85
CA PRO A 7 5.99 -8.96 -9.30
C PRO A 7 6.03 -8.94 -7.76
N PHE A 8 5.25 -8.07 -7.10
CA PHE A 8 5.07 -8.07 -5.64
C PHE A 8 3.77 -8.76 -5.20
N ALA A 9 2.68 -8.53 -5.95
CA ALA A 9 1.36 -9.01 -5.60
C ALA A 9 1.27 -10.55 -5.62
N ILE A 10 1.84 -11.19 -6.65
CA ILE A 10 1.78 -12.65 -6.80
C ILE A 10 2.59 -13.36 -5.70
N PRO A 11 3.87 -13.01 -5.42
CA PRO A 11 4.60 -13.64 -4.32
C PRO A 11 3.98 -13.41 -2.94
N ALA A 12 3.40 -12.23 -2.68
CA ALA A 12 2.70 -11.97 -1.43
C ALA A 12 1.46 -12.88 -1.28
N ALA A 13 0.65 -13.00 -2.33
CA ALA A 13 -0.52 -13.89 -2.32
C ALA A 13 -0.12 -15.37 -2.14
N LYS A 14 0.99 -15.81 -2.76
CA LYS A 14 1.53 -17.18 -2.56
C LYS A 14 1.99 -17.44 -1.13
N ARG A 15 2.31 -16.40 -0.36
CA ARG A 15 2.67 -16.48 1.07
C ARG A 15 1.46 -16.38 2.00
N GLY A 16 0.25 -16.38 1.46
CA GLY A 16 -1.00 -16.37 2.23
C GLY A 16 -1.53 -14.96 2.55
N CYS A 17 -0.94 -13.90 2.00
CA CYS A 17 -1.49 -12.55 2.17
C CYS A 17 -2.77 -12.38 1.33
N THR A 18 -3.76 -11.67 1.88
CA THR A 18 -4.85 -11.12 1.04
C THR A 18 -4.33 -9.85 0.38
N VAL A 19 -4.31 -9.83 -0.96
CA VAL A 19 -3.68 -8.76 -1.73
C VAL A 19 -4.72 -7.94 -2.49
N TYR A 20 -4.62 -6.62 -2.37
CA TYR A 20 -5.35 -5.68 -3.23
C TYR A 20 -4.34 -5.08 -4.22
N ALA A 21 -4.51 -5.38 -5.50
CA ALA A 21 -3.57 -5.03 -6.56
C ALA A 21 -4.26 -4.16 -7.61
N ASN A 22 -3.67 -3.00 -7.88
CA ASN A 22 -4.18 -2.03 -8.85
C ASN A 22 -3.11 -1.65 -9.86
N ASP A 23 -3.52 -1.38 -11.08
CA ASP A 23 -2.70 -0.72 -12.09
C ASP A 23 -3.60 0.06 -13.04
N LEU A 24 -3.14 1.23 -13.50
CA LEU A 24 -3.90 2.05 -14.44
C LEU A 24 -3.92 1.43 -15.85
N ASN A 25 -2.87 0.70 -16.24
CA ASN A 25 -2.77 0.13 -17.57
C ASN A 25 -3.61 -1.15 -17.69
N PRO A 26 -4.65 -1.20 -18.55
CA PRO A 26 -5.49 -2.39 -18.71
C PRO A 26 -4.71 -3.60 -19.22
N VAL A 27 -3.60 -3.40 -19.96
CA VAL A 27 -2.74 -4.49 -20.41
C VAL A 27 -2.00 -5.13 -19.23
N SER A 28 -1.51 -4.32 -18.28
CA SER A 28 -0.93 -4.83 -17.02
C SER A 28 -1.93 -5.70 -16.27
N ILE A 29 -3.18 -5.26 -16.20
CA ILE A 29 -4.27 -5.96 -15.49
C ILE A 29 -4.63 -7.29 -16.15
N LYS A 30 -4.67 -7.33 -17.48
CA LYS A 30 -4.83 -8.58 -18.23
C LYS A 30 -3.76 -9.61 -17.83
N TYR A 31 -2.49 -9.20 -17.83
CA TYR A 31 -1.39 -10.09 -17.46
C TYR A 31 -1.33 -10.40 -15.96
N LEU A 32 -1.68 -9.46 -15.08
CA LEU A 32 -1.80 -9.71 -13.65
C LEU A 32 -2.85 -10.80 -13.35
N THR A 33 -4.01 -10.71 -14.01
CA THR A 33 -5.07 -11.73 -13.91
C THR A 33 -4.57 -13.10 -14.41
N GLN A 34 -3.88 -13.13 -15.54
CA GLN A 34 -3.27 -14.36 -16.05
C GLN A 34 -2.20 -14.93 -15.09
N ASN A 35 -1.37 -14.07 -14.52
CA ASN A 35 -0.33 -14.48 -13.58
C ASN A 35 -0.93 -15.03 -12.28
N ALA A 36 -2.05 -14.44 -11.81
CA ALA A 36 -2.80 -14.95 -10.67
C ALA A 36 -3.35 -16.37 -10.92
N ARG A 37 -3.92 -16.61 -12.10
CA ARG A 37 -4.37 -17.94 -12.56
C ARG A 37 -3.23 -18.95 -12.59
N GLN A 38 -2.17 -18.61 -13.30
CA GLN A 38 -1.01 -19.49 -13.46
C GLN A 38 -0.35 -19.85 -12.13
N ASN A 39 -0.37 -18.93 -11.16
CA ASN A 39 0.16 -19.17 -9.82
C ASN A 39 -0.88 -19.71 -8.82
N LYS A 40 -2.13 -19.93 -9.24
CA LYS A 40 -3.23 -20.46 -8.41
C LYS A 40 -3.54 -19.60 -7.17
N VAL A 41 -3.45 -18.28 -7.32
CA VAL A 41 -3.67 -17.30 -6.23
C VAL A 41 -4.84 -16.36 -6.47
N GLU A 42 -5.71 -16.65 -7.45
CA GLU A 42 -6.91 -15.83 -7.74
C GLU A 42 -7.80 -15.60 -6.52
N HIS A 43 -7.91 -16.59 -5.63
CA HIS A 43 -8.70 -16.50 -4.40
C HIS A 43 -8.10 -15.54 -3.36
N ALA A 44 -6.82 -15.20 -3.47
CA ALA A 44 -6.07 -14.38 -2.51
C ALA A 44 -5.76 -12.98 -3.04
N ILE A 45 -6.12 -12.65 -4.29
CA ILE A 45 -5.83 -11.36 -4.91
C ILE A 45 -7.10 -10.71 -5.49
N LYS A 46 -7.38 -9.48 -5.06
CA LYS A 46 -8.39 -8.61 -5.67
C LYS A 46 -7.69 -7.65 -6.63
N ILE A 47 -8.11 -7.65 -7.89
CA ILE A 47 -7.46 -6.92 -8.99
C ILE A 47 -8.35 -5.75 -9.42
N PHE A 48 -7.76 -4.56 -9.55
CA PHE A 48 -8.43 -3.31 -9.90
C PHE A 48 -7.75 -2.64 -11.09
N ASN A 49 -8.52 -1.98 -11.95
CA ASN A 49 -8.01 -1.14 -13.04
C ASN A 49 -8.52 0.30 -12.86
N LEU A 50 -7.96 1.00 -11.88
CA LEU A 50 -8.38 2.34 -11.48
C LEU A 50 -7.19 3.30 -11.43
N ASP A 51 -7.48 4.60 -11.45
CA ASP A 51 -6.52 5.60 -11.00
C ASP A 51 -6.10 5.31 -9.56
N ALA A 52 -4.83 5.54 -9.22
CA ALA A 52 -4.31 5.16 -7.91
C ALA A 52 -4.94 5.93 -6.74
N LYS A 53 -5.41 7.18 -6.96
CA LYS A 53 -6.09 7.97 -5.93
C LYS A 53 -7.53 7.48 -5.71
N GLU A 54 -8.20 7.04 -6.77
CA GLU A 54 -9.50 6.39 -6.67
C GLU A 54 -9.37 5.02 -5.99
N PHE A 55 -8.42 4.21 -6.47
CA PHE A 55 -8.14 2.88 -5.93
C PHE A 55 -7.91 2.90 -4.42
N VAL A 56 -7.11 3.83 -3.89
CA VAL A 56 -6.81 3.83 -2.46
C VAL A 56 -8.07 4.09 -1.62
N ARG A 57 -8.97 4.95 -2.07
CA ARG A 57 -10.25 5.23 -1.39
C ARG A 57 -11.14 3.98 -1.41
N GLU A 58 -11.31 3.38 -2.58
CA GLU A 58 -12.08 2.15 -2.77
C GLU A 58 -11.53 0.99 -1.92
N ALA A 59 -10.22 0.74 -1.99
CA ALA A 59 -9.57 -0.36 -1.30
C ALA A 59 -9.69 -0.24 0.23
N VAL A 60 -9.54 0.97 0.77
CA VAL A 60 -9.68 1.24 2.22
C VAL A 60 -11.13 1.05 2.68
N ASN A 61 -12.10 1.51 1.89
CA ASN A 61 -13.54 1.37 2.18
C ASN A 61 -14.04 -0.08 2.09
N MET A 62 -13.38 -0.91 1.29
CA MET A 62 -13.69 -2.35 1.18
C MET A 62 -13.20 -3.18 2.37
N LEU A 63 -12.36 -2.63 3.24
CA LEU A 63 -11.90 -3.32 4.44
C LEU A 63 -12.93 -3.20 5.58
N PRO A 64 -13.16 -4.26 6.38
CA PRO A 64 -13.97 -4.17 7.60
C PRO A 64 -13.50 -3.05 8.54
N ARG A 65 -14.39 -2.51 9.38
CA ARG A 65 -14.13 -1.31 10.21
C ARG A 65 -12.80 -1.33 10.95
N ASN A 66 -12.46 -2.46 11.60
CA ASN A 66 -11.28 -2.58 12.47
C ASN A 66 -10.11 -3.32 11.79
N ILE A 67 -10.12 -3.39 10.46
CA ILE A 67 -9.07 -4.03 9.68
C ILE A 67 -8.35 -2.97 8.87
N HIS A 68 -7.03 -2.92 9.00
CA HIS A 68 -6.17 -2.03 8.23
C HIS A 68 -5.26 -2.86 7.32
N PHE A 69 -4.66 -2.22 6.33
CA PHE A 69 -3.61 -2.88 5.56
C PHE A 69 -2.35 -3.00 6.42
N ASP A 70 -1.78 -4.19 6.57
CA ASP A 70 -0.49 -4.36 7.25
C ASP A 70 0.62 -3.67 6.46
N HIS A 71 0.58 -3.81 5.13
CA HIS A 71 1.58 -3.29 4.21
C HIS A 71 0.96 -2.60 3.00
N VAL A 72 1.53 -1.46 2.61
CA VAL A 72 1.24 -0.78 1.35
C VAL A 72 2.52 -0.67 0.53
N VAL A 73 2.46 -1.08 -0.74
CA VAL A 73 3.61 -0.98 -1.67
C VAL A 73 3.31 0.02 -2.79
N MET A 74 4.17 1.03 -2.89
CA MET A 74 4.20 2.04 -3.95
C MET A 74 5.44 1.82 -4.82
N ASN A 75 5.33 0.96 -5.83
CA ASN A 75 6.40 0.63 -6.77
C ASN A 75 6.29 1.43 -8.09
N LEU A 76 6.21 2.76 -7.99
CA LEU A 76 6.26 3.64 -9.16
C LEU A 76 7.30 4.75 -8.93
N PRO A 77 8.61 4.46 -9.04
CA PRO A 77 9.66 5.32 -8.50
C PRO A 77 9.70 6.75 -9.03
N ALA A 78 9.14 6.98 -10.21
CA ALA A 78 9.02 8.31 -10.80
C ALA A 78 7.94 9.18 -10.11
N PHE A 79 6.93 8.57 -9.49
CA PHE A 79 5.73 9.28 -9.00
C PHE A 79 5.30 8.89 -7.57
N SER A 80 5.87 7.85 -6.95
CA SER A 80 5.40 7.35 -5.63
C SER A 80 5.27 8.44 -4.57
N LEU A 81 6.19 9.41 -4.57
CA LEU A 81 6.20 10.53 -3.62
C LEU A 81 4.92 11.38 -3.69
N GLU A 82 4.39 11.59 -4.89
CA GLU A 82 3.18 12.41 -5.13
C GLU A 82 1.91 11.78 -4.56
N PHE A 83 1.89 10.45 -4.39
CA PHE A 83 0.73 9.72 -3.89
C PHE A 83 0.72 9.53 -2.37
N ILE A 84 1.80 9.89 -1.67
CA ILE A 84 1.88 9.76 -0.20
C ILE A 84 0.76 10.54 0.50
N PRO A 85 0.48 11.82 0.19
CA PRO A 85 -0.57 12.56 0.87
C PRO A 85 -1.97 11.96 0.68
N ASP A 86 -2.31 11.54 -0.54
CA ASP A 86 -3.59 10.88 -0.85
C ASP A 86 -3.72 9.54 -0.10
N LEU A 87 -2.64 8.74 -0.04
CA LEU A 87 -2.60 7.49 0.70
C LEU A 87 -2.83 7.70 2.19
N VAL A 88 -2.09 8.64 2.81
CA VAL A 88 -2.23 8.95 4.24
C VAL A 88 -3.62 9.49 4.54
N SER A 89 -4.15 10.38 3.69
CA SER A 89 -5.50 10.92 3.82
C SER A 89 -6.55 9.81 3.78
N ALA A 90 -6.47 8.88 2.84
CA ALA A 90 -7.42 7.77 2.74
C ALA A 90 -7.34 6.83 3.96
N LEU A 91 -6.13 6.46 4.39
CA LEU A 91 -5.94 5.57 5.55
C LEU A 91 -6.44 6.21 6.86
N ARG A 92 -6.23 7.52 7.05
CA ARG A 92 -6.76 8.26 8.21
C ARG A 92 -8.25 8.54 8.09
N GLY A 93 -8.77 8.80 6.90
CA GLY A 93 -10.18 9.12 6.65
C GLY A 93 -11.12 7.99 7.04
N LYS A 94 -10.64 6.73 7.00
CA LYS A 94 -11.33 5.58 7.58
C LYS A 94 -11.66 5.75 9.07
N GLN A 95 -10.85 6.52 9.80
CA GLN A 95 -11.07 6.82 11.22
C GLN A 95 -12.16 7.91 11.43
N SER A 96 -12.47 8.73 10.42
CA SER A 96 -13.28 9.95 10.58
C SER A 96 -14.72 9.87 10.07
N SER A 97 -15.11 8.80 9.37
CA SER A 97 -16.48 8.64 8.86
C SER A 97 -17.47 8.21 9.96
N HIS A 98 -17.90 9.17 10.79
CA HIS A 98 -19.05 9.07 11.69
C HIS A 98 -20.18 10.02 11.24
N PRO A 99 -21.31 9.49 10.75
CA PRO A 99 -22.62 9.96 11.14
C PRO A 99 -23.13 9.09 12.29
N ASN A 100 -23.54 9.74 13.40
CA ASN A 100 -24.25 9.11 14.52
C ASN A 100 -25.31 8.11 14.02
N LYS A 101 -25.12 6.81 14.30
CA LYS A 101 -26.24 5.86 14.38
C LYS A 101 -26.12 5.08 15.68
N PRO A 102 -27.23 4.93 16.45
CA PRO A 102 -27.22 4.13 17.66
C PRO A 102 -26.89 2.68 17.34
N ALA A 103 -26.25 2.01 18.28
CA ALA A 103 -25.93 0.59 18.20
C ALA A 103 -27.23 -0.23 18.21
N ASP A 104 -27.48 -0.96 17.12
CA ASP A 104 -28.40 -2.09 17.12
C ASP A 104 -27.56 -3.38 17.28
N ASP A 105 -27.91 -4.13 18.33
CA ASP A 105 -27.35 -5.42 18.71
C ASP A 105 -27.61 -6.50 17.66
N LEU A 106 -26.58 -7.29 17.29
CA LEU A 106 -26.75 -8.68 16.84
C LEU A 106 -25.47 -9.52 17.03
N PRO A 107 -25.60 -10.86 17.24
CA PRO A 107 -24.72 -11.61 18.14
C PRO A 107 -23.62 -12.45 17.48
N LEU A 108 -22.56 -12.63 18.29
CA LEU A 108 -21.44 -13.59 18.26
C LEU A 108 -21.35 -14.59 17.07
N ALA A 109 -20.30 -14.42 16.25
CA ALA A 109 -19.72 -15.48 15.43
C ALA A 109 -18.27 -15.77 15.85
N LYS A 110 -18.07 -17.01 16.31
CA LYS A 110 -16.86 -17.83 16.57
C LYS A 110 -15.47 -17.17 16.40
N LYS A 111 -14.72 -17.18 17.51
CA LYS A 111 -13.28 -16.90 17.67
C LYS A 111 -12.41 -17.56 16.60
N ALA A 112 -12.01 -16.78 15.60
CA ALA A 112 -10.72 -16.95 14.95
C ALA A 112 -9.64 -16.41 15.90
N ARG A 113 -8.43 -16.98 15.86
CA ARG A 113 -7.27 -16.51 16.65
C ARG A 113 -7.10 -15.00 16.47
N GLU A 114 -7.41 -14.23 17.50
CA GLU A 114 -7.15 -12.79 17.57
C GLU A 114 -5.64 -12.58 17.67
N CYS A 115 -4.95 -12.60 16.54
CA CYS A 115 -3.75 -11.78 16.43
C CYS A 115 -4.25 -10.34 16.61
N ALA A 116 -3.82 -9.69 17.70
CA ALA A 116 -4.12 -8.28 17.92
C ALA A 116 -3.84 -7.52 16.61
N PRO A 117 -4.79 -6.71 16.10
CA PRO A 117 -4.60 -6.00 14.84
C PRO A 117 -3.29 -5.20 14.91
N SER A 118 -2.52 -5.21 13.82
CA SER A 118 -1.29 -4.40 13.77
C SER A 118 -1.70 -2.95 14.04
N SER A 119 -1.09 -2.33 15.05
CA SER A 119 -1.38 -0.94 15.42
C SER A 119 -0.87 0.06 14.37
N SER A 120 -0.28 -0.42 13.28
CA SER A 120 0.26 0.42 12.22
C SER A 120 0.24 -0.29 10.85
N THR A 121 0.17 0.54 9.81
CA THR A 121 0.43 0.17 8.41
C THR A 121 1.87 0.54 8.06
N ILE A 122 2.64 -0.40 7.49
CA ILE A 122 3.97 -0.14 6.95
C ILE A 122 3.84 0.23 5.47
N ILE A 123 4.36 1.40 5.10
CA ILE A 123 4.34 1.93 3.74
C ILE A 123 5.74 1.77 3.15
N HIS A 124 5.84 1.02 2.05
CA HIS A 124 7.06 0.83 1.27
C HIS A 124 7.00 1.70 0.03
N CYS A 125 7.79 2.77 0.02
CA CYS A 125 7.87 3.73 -1.07
C CYS A 125 9.14 3.51 -1.88
N TYR A 126 8.98 3.13 -3.15
CA TYR A 126 10.09 3.12 -4.08
C TYR A 126 10.21 4.49 -4.74
N LEU A 127 11.44 5.00 -4.85
CA LEU A 127 11.76 6.32 -5.41
C LEU A 127 13.11 6.31 -6.11
N PHE A 128 13.34 7.29 -6.99
CA PHE A 128 14.68 7.58 -7.50
C PHE A 128 15.35 8.68 -6.68
N ALA A 129 16.65 8.54 -6.46
CA ALA A 129 17.51 9.58 -5.92
C ALA A 129 18.73 9.75 -6.83
N ARG A 130 19.10 11.00 -7.12
CA ARG A 130 20.29 11.38 -7.87
C ARG A 130 21.49 11.54 -6.95
N THR A 131 22.68 11.64 -7.54
CA THR A 131 23.90 11.97 -6.78
C THR A 131 23.70 13.26 -6.00
N GLY A 132 23.90 13.20 -4.68
CA GLY A 132 23.71 14.33 -3.77
C GLY A 132 22.32 14.43 -3.13
N GLU A 133 21.33 13.67 -3.60
CA GLU A 133 20.01 13.60 -2.99
C GLU A 133 19.99 12.52 -1.88
N ASP A 134 19.36 12.83 -0.74
CA ASP A 134 19.13 11.87 0.33
C ASP A 134 17.69 11.31 0.25
N PRO A 135 17.51 10.00 -0.04
CA PRO A 135 16.19 9.39 -0.11
C PRO A 135 15.40 9.43 1.21
N LEU A 136 16.06 9.50 2.37
CA LEU A 136 15.37 9.66 3.65
C LEU A 136 14.81 11.07 3.78
N GLN A 137 15.61 12.09 3.47
CA GLN A 137 15.17 13.48 3.53
C GLN A 137 14.02 13.76 2.55
N MET A 138 14.09 13.25 1.32
CA MET A 138 13.00 13.40 0.34
C MET A 138 11.66 12.84 0.83
N ILE A 139 11.68 11.72 1.56
CA ILE A 139 10.47 11.17 2.18
C ILE A 139 10.05 12.04 3.39
N LEU A 140 11.01 12.43 4.23
CA LEU A 140 10.76 13.24 5.43
C LEU A 140 10.09 14.58 5.11
N ASP A 141 10.52 15.25 4.03
CA ASP A 141 9.94 16.53 3.60
C ASP A 141 8.44 16.42 3.28
N ILE A 142 7.99 15.24 2.83
CA ILE A 142 6.59 14.97 2.50
C ILE A 142 5.81 14.51 3.73
N ILE A 143 6.39 13.59 4.52
CA ILE A 143 5.67 12.96 5.64
C ILE A 143 5.70 13.78 6.93
N GLY A 144 6.66 14.70 7.07
CA GLY A 144 6.82 15.58 8.24
C GLY A 144 5.59 16.46 8.47
N PRO A 145 5.11 17.22 7.47
CA PRO A 145 3.86 17.98 7.56
C PRO A 145 2.63 17.09 7.84
N LEU A 146 2.70 15.81 7.43
CA LEU A 146 1.67 14.83 7.69
C LEU A 146 1.76 14.24 9.11
N GLN A 147 2.75 14.59 9.92
CA GLN A 147 2.96 14.11 11.30
C GLN A 147 3.16 12.59 11.38
N LEU A 148 3.91 12.01 10.44
CA LEU A 148 4.34 10.61 10.54
C LEU A 148 5.75 10.53 11.12
N SER A 149 6.07 9.37 11.71
CA SER A 149 7.42 9.11 12.21
C SER A 149 8.43 9.08 11.07
N PRO A 150 9.64 9.64 11.27
CA PRO A 150 10.67 9.68 10.23
C PRO A 150 11.12 8.27 9.85
N PRO A 151 11.42 8.00 8.57
CA PRO A 151 12.01 6.74 8.15
C PRO A 151 13.42 6.60 8.75
N THR A 152 13.78 5.38 9.17
CA THR A 152 15.09 5.12 9.79
C THR A 152 16.13 4.55 8.83
N SER A 153 15.70 4.03 7.68
CA SER A 153 16.60 3.41 6.70
C SER A 153 16.06 3.46 5.28
N ALA A 154 16.99 3.55 4.33
CA ALA A 154 16.72 3.50 2.90
C ALA A 154 17.48 2.32 2.30
N HIS A 155 16.76 1.38 1.68
CA HIS A 155 17.37 0.26 0.99
C HIS A 155 17.67 0.63 -0.47
N LYS A 156 18.95 0.65 -0.86
CA LYS A 156 19.34 0.84 -2.26
C LYS A 156 19.01 -0.41 -3.06
N VAL A 157 18.02 -0.32 -3.94
CA VAL A 157 17.53 -1.44 -4.76
C VAL A 157 18.49 -1.72 -5.92
N ARG A 158 18.85 -0.68 -6.68
CA ARG A 158 19.78 -0.77 -7.82
C ARG A 158 20.24 0.60 -8.30
N THR A 159 21.37 0.63 -8.99
CA THR A 159 21.77 1.78 -9.81
C THR A 159 20.94 1.79 -11.09
N VAL A 160 20.41 2.95 -11.50
CA VAL A 160 19.61 3.08 -12.72
C VAL A 160 20.33 3.87 -13.82
N SER A 161 21.23 4.76 -13.45
CA SER A 161 22.21 5.43 -14.32
C SER A 161 23.41 5.88 -13.47
N PRO A 162 24.53 6.34 -14.06
CA PRO A 162 25.71 6.76 -13.29
C PRO A 162 25.40 7.78 -12.17
N SER A 163 24.42 8.67 -12.41
CA SER A 163 24.00 9.72 -11.47
C SER A 163 22.67 9.47 -10.78
N LYS A 164 22.06 8.27 -10.89
CA LYS A 164 20.72 7.99 -10.34
C LYS A 164 20.62 6.56 -9.85
N SER A 165 20.04 6.38 -8.67
CA SER A 165 19.77 5.09 -8.05
C SER A 165 18.31 4.99 -7.64
N MET A 166 17.80 3.75 -7.57
CA MET A 166 16.48 3.42 -7.06
C MET A 166 16.60 2.95 -5.62
N TYR A 167 15.76 3.50 -4.75
CA TYR A 167 15.68 3.17 -3.34
C TYR A 167 14.28 2.67 -2.99
N CYS A 168 14.19 1.91 -1.90
CA CYS A 168 12.96 1.63 -1.18
C CYS A 168 13.12 2.20 0.23
N VAL A 169 12.25 3.13 0.61
CA VAL A 169 12.18 3.69 1.96
C VAL A 169 10.88 3.23 2.60
N SER A 170 10.97 2.76 3.84
CA SER A 170 9.81 2.27 4.58
C SER A 170 9.55 3.14 5.81
N PHE A 171 8.29 3.45 6.06
CA PHE A 171 7.82 4.21 7.23
C PHE A 171 6.45 3.72 7.66
N SER A 172 6.06 4.01 8.90
CA SER A 172 4.79 3.53 9.48
C SER A 172 3.76 4.65 9.63
N LEU A 173 2.49 4.28 9.47
CA LEU A 173 1.33 5.07 9.89
C LEU A 173 0.63 4.31 11.02
N SER A 174 0.61 4.88 12.23
CA SER A 174 -0.15 4.35 13.36
C SER A 174 -1.64 4.66 13.20
N HIS A 175 -2.50 3.71 13.60
CA HIS A 175 -3.98 3.85 13.56
C HIS A 175 -4.55 4.30 14.89
#